data_AF-A0A9E5HK92-F1
#
_entry.id   AF-A0A9E5HK92-F1
#
_cell.length_a   1.000
_cell.length_b   1.000
_cell.length_c   1.000
_cell.angle_alpha   90.00
_cell.angle_beta   90.00
_cell.angle_gamma   90.00
#
_symmetry.space_group_name_H-M   'P 1'
#
loop_
_entity.id
_entity.type
_entity.pdbx_description
1 polymer ?
#
loop_
_entity_poly.entity_id
_entity_poly.type
_entity_poly.pdbx_seq_one_letter_code
_entity_poly.pdbx_strand_id
1 'polypeptide(L)'
;MLPSWFNRWNEENPTNVYGPAILIGALGGAVFLAIMVVVFGQPAATSSLQTGPRGQGMSVTEFNSDLATPDPDIELVYENEPYVPDGSEALAKDIYQNVQVLGDLTEDNFDRLMG
;
A
#
# COMPACT_ATOMS: atom_id res chain seq x y z
N MET A 1 8.89 -7.64 -44.75
CA MET A 1 8.49 -7.17 -46.10
C MET A 1 7.14 -7.80 -46.42
N LEU A 2 6.21 -7.04 -47.00
CA LEU A 2 4.87 -7.53 -47.31
C LEU A 2 4.87 -8.38 -48.59
N PRO A 3 3.93 -9.35 -48.74
CA PRO A 3 3.83 -10.21 -49.92
C PRO A 3 3.66 -9.44 -51.24
N SER A 4 4.22 -9.96 -52.33
CA SER A 4 4.19 -9.29 -53.65
C SER A 4 2.78 -9.06 -54.20
N TRP A 5 1.84 -9.97 -53.93
CA TRP A 5 0.43 -9.83 -54.30
C TRP A 5 -0.24 -8.65 -53.59
N PHE A 6 0.17 -8.35 -52.35
CA PHE A 6 -0.40 -7.26 -51.54
C PHE A 6 0.08 -5.89 -51.99
N ASN A 7 1.35 -5.78 -52.37
CA ASN A 7 1.91 -4.54 -52.91
C ASN A 7 1.25 -4.18 -54.25
N ARG A 8 1.11 -5.17 -55.15
CA ARG A 8 0.48 -4.99 -56.46
C ARG A 8 -1.00 -4.64 -56.36
N TRP A 9 -1.74 -5.27 -55.44
CA TRP A 9 -3.14 -4.96 -55.20
C TRP A 9 -3.36 -3.51 -54.71
N ASN A 10 -2.47 -2.99 -53.85
CA ASN A 10 -2.53 -1.59 -53.39
C ASN A 10 -2.15 -0.57 -54.47
N GLU A 11 -1.27 -0.94 -55.39
CA GLU A 11 -0.88 -0.09 -56.53
C GLU A 11 -2.00 0.00 -57.57
N GLU A 12 -2.72 -1.11 -57.77
CA GLU A 12 -3.82 -1.22 -58.74
C GLU A 12 -5.18 -0.69 -58.23
N ASN A 13 -5.34 -0.47 -56.92
CA ASN A 13 -6.59 0.05 -56.33
C ASN A 13 -6.36 1.42 -55.66
N PRO A 14 -7.01 2.51 -56.12
CA PRO A 14 -6.76 3.87 -55.63
C PRO A 14 -7.32 4.16 -54.23
N THR A 15 -8.00 3.19 -53.61
CA THR A 15 -8.63 3.38 -52.30
C THR A 15 -7.61 3.13 -51.20
N ASN A 16 -7.20 4.20 -50.49
CA ASN A 16 -6.26 4.11 -49.38
C ASN A 16 -6.83 3.25 -48.24
N VAL A 17 -6.42 1.98 -48.16
CA VAL A 17 -6.79 1.05 -47.06
C VAL A 17 -5.90 1.22 -45.84
N TYR A 18 -4.68 1.73 -46.00
CA TYR A 18 -3.73 1.94 -44.91
C TYR A 18 -4.21 2.98 -43.90
N GLY A 19 -4.73 4.12 -44.37
CA GLY A 19 -5.26 5.18 -43.50
C GLY A 19 -6.36 4.69 -42.55
N PRO A 20 -7.43 4.08 -43.07
CA PRO A 20 -8.47 3.44 -42.27
C PRO A 20 -7.95 2.34 -41.34
N ALA A 21 -7.02 1.49 -41.81
CA ALA A 21 -6.45 0.43 -40.98
C ALA A 21 -5.63 0.98 -39.81
N ILE A 22 -4.83 2.03 -40.03
CA ILE A 22 -4.08 2.74 -38.97
C ILE A 22 -5.05 3.37 -37.97
N LEU A 23 -6.12 4.01 -38.46
CA LEU A 23 -7.14 4.63 -37.61
C LEU A 23 -7.85 3.61 -36.73
N ILE A 24 -8.28 2.48 -37.31
CA ILE A 24 -8.92 1.38 -36.57
C ILE A 24 -7.93 0.75 -35.59
N GLY A 25 -6.68 0.55 -35.99
CA GLY A 25 -5.62 0.03 -35.12
C GLY A 25 -5.35 0.95 -33.92
N ALA A 26 -5.28 2.26 -34.15
CA ALA A 26 -5.08 3.25 -33.10
C ALA A 26 -6.29 3.32 -32.14
N LEU A 27 -7.52 3.31 -32.67
CA LEU A 27 -8.74 3.27 -31.87
C LEU A 27 -8.82 1.98 -31.05
N GLY A 28 -8.56 0.83 -31.67
CA GLY A 28 -8.52 -0.46 -30.99
C GLY A 28 -7.47 -0.50 -29.89
N GLY A 29 -6.27 0.01 -30.15
CA GLY A 29 -5.21 0.13 -29.15
C GLY A 29 -5.59 1.04 -27.99
N ALA A 30 -6.21 2.19 -28.26
CA ALA A 30 -6.67 3.11 -27.22
C ALA A 30 -7.76 2.48 -26.33
N VAL A 31 -8.74 1.80 -26.94
CA VAL A 31 -9.79 1.07 -26.21
C VAL A 31 -9.19 -0.05 -25.38
N PHE A 32 -8.26 -0.82 -25.94
CA PHE A 32 -7.57 -1.88 -25.21
C PHE A 32 -6.82 -1.33 -23.99
N LEU A 33 -6.04 -0.25 -24.15
CA LEU A 33 -5.33 0.39 -23.04
C LEU A 33 -6.29 0.93 -21.98
N ALA A 34 -7.41 1.54 -22.39
CA ALA A 34 -8.42 2.02 -21.45
C ALA A 34 -9.03 0.86 -20.62
N ILE A 35 -9.35 -0.27 -21.26
CA ILE A 35 -9.84 -1.47 -20.58
C ILE A 35 -8.78 -1.98 -19.60
N MET A 36 -7.52 -2.02 -20.00
CA MET A 36 -6.42 -2.48 -19.15
C MET A 36 -6.24 -1.62 -17.91
N VAL A 37 -6.40 -0.29 -18.01
CA VAL A 37 -6.39 0.61 -16.85
C VAL A 37 -7.56 0.31 -15.88
N VAL A 38 -8.73 -0.08 -16.40
CA VAL A 38 -9.86 -0.47 -15.54
C VAL A 38 -9.62 -1.84 -14.89
N VAL A 39 -9.10 -2.81 -15.65
CA VAL A 39 -8.92 -4.20 -15.20
C VAL A 39 -7.76 -4.33 -14.21
N PHE A 40 -6.63 -3.67 -14.47
CA PHE A 40 -5.46 -3.70 -13.59
C PHE A 40 -5.46 -2.59 -12.53
N GLY A 41 -6.47 -1.72 -12.56
CA GLY A 41 -6.54 -0.54 -11.72
C GLY A 41 -5.69 0.61 -12.26
N GLN A 42 -5.98 1.82 -11.78
CA GLN A 42 -5.22 3.02 -12.11
C GLN A 42 -3.94 3.05 -11.27
N PRO A 43 -2.74 2.89 -11.86
CA PRO A 43 -1.49 2.83 -11.10
C PRO A 43 -1.13 4.18 -10.45
N ALA A 44 -1.71 5.28 -10.95
CA ALA A 44 -1.53 6.63 -10.40
C ALA A 44 -2.66 7.03 -9.43
N ALA A 45 -3.47 6.09 -8.96
CA ALA A 45 -4.50 6.39 -7.96
C ALA A 45 -3.84 6.75 -6.63
N THR A 46 -4.22 7.90 -6.09
CA THR A 46 -3.74 8.39 -4.79
C THR A 46 -4.88 8.47 -3.79
N SER A 47 -4.53 8.33 -2.52
CA SER A 47 -5.38 8.64 -1.38
C SER A 47 -4.81 9.86 -0.66
N SER A 48 -5.67 10.76 -0.20
CA SER A 48 -5.26 11.97 0.49
C SER A 48 -5.87 12.04 1.88
N LEU A 49 -5.03 12.02 2.93
CA LEU A 49 -5.43 12.25 4.30
C LEU A 49 -5.34 13.74 4.64
N GLN A 50 -6.45 14.35 5.02
CA GLN A 50 -6.47 15.74 5.45
C GLN A 50 -5.91 15.87 6.88
N THR A 51 -4.83 16.63 7.04
CA THR A 51 -4.13 16.80 8.33
C THR A 51 -4.40 18.13 9.02
N GLY A 52 -5.15 19.05 8.38
CA GLY A 52 -5.48 20.35 8.95
C GLY A 52 -6.87 20.87 8.57
N PRO A 53 -7.21 22.12 8.93
CA PRO A 53 -8.50 22.71 8.58
C PRO A 53 -8.76 22.73 7.07
N ARG A 54 -10.05 22.61 6.70
CA ARG A 54 -10.47 22.57 5.30
C ARG A 54 -10.03 23.83 4.56
N GLY A 55 -9.58 23.68 3.32
CA GLY A 55 -9.17 24.80 2.45
C GLY A 55 -7.73 25.28 2.61
N GLN A 56 -6.96 24.72 3.55
CA GLN A 56 -5.56 25.12 3.78
C GLN A 56 -4.53 24.30 2.98
N GLY A 57 -4.97 23.31 2.21
CA GLY A 57 -4.06 22.42 1.45
C GLY A 57 -3.23 21.47 2.33
N MET A 58 -3.57 21.32 3.61
CA MET A 58 -2.92 20.40 4.53
C MET A 58 -3.41 18.97 4.29
N SER A 59 -2.80 18.28 3.33
CA SER A 59 -3.08 16.87 3.01
C SER A 59 -1.79 16.09 2.76
N VAL A 60 -1.72 14.88 3.30
CA VAL A 60 -0.71 13.87 2.93
C VAL A 60 -1.30 13.03 1.81
N THR A 61 -0.68 13.06 0.63
CA THR A 61 -1.15 12.33 -0.55
C THR A 61 -0.17 11.21 -0.86
N GLU A 62 -0.65 9.99 -0.89
CA GLU A 62 0.16 8.78 -1.10
C GLU A 62 -0.46 7.92 -2.20
N PHE A 63 0.35 7.11 -2.89
CA PHE A 63 -0.17 6.17 -3.87
C PHE A 63 -0.84 5.00 -3.16
N ASN A 64 -1.95 4.52 -3.72
CA ASN A 64 -2.67 3.37 -3.17
C ASN A 64 -1.81 2.09 -3.16
N SER A 65 -0.83 1.98 -4.08
CA SER A 65 0.14 0.89 -4.10
C SER A 65 1.01 0.85 -2.84
N ASP A 66 1.36 2.02 -2.32
CA ASP A 66 2.30 2.16 -1.21
C ASP A 66 1.57 1.86 0.10
N LEU A 67 0.30 2.26 0.22
CA LEU A 67 -0.58 1.91 1.34
C LEU A 67 -0.80 0.39 1.52
N ALA A 68 -0.69 -0.38 0.44
CA ALA A 68 -0.85 -1.83 0.49
C ALA A 68 0.42 -2.55 0.99
N THR A 69 1.54 -1.84 1.08
CA THR A 69 2.82 -2.39 1.54
C THR A 69 3.06 -1.91 2.98
N PRO A 70 3.00 -2.80 3.99
CA PRO A 70 3.37 -2.43 5.35
C PRO A 70 4.80 -1.89 5.38
N ASP A 71 5.07 -0.95 6.28
CA ASP A 71 6.44 -0.50 6.56
C ASP A 71 7.29 -1.75 6.90
N PRO A 72 8.40 -2.02 6.19
CA PRO A 72 9.22 -3.20 6.44
C PRO A 72 9.78 -3.23 7.87
N ASP A 73 9.91 -2.07 8.52
CA ASP A 73 10.41 -1.97 9.89
C ASP A 73 9.29 -2.13 10.93
N ILE A 74 8.01 -2.26 10.53
CA ILE A 74 6.88 -2.48 11.45
C ILE A 74 7.06 -3.76 12.28
N GLU A 75 7.66 -4.80 11.71
CA GLU A 75 7.98 -6.05 12.42
C GLU A 75 9.10 -5.85 13.46
N LEU A 76 9.95 -4.83 13.27
CA LEU A 76 11.02 -4.47 14.19
C LEU A 76 10.55 -3.54 15.33
N VAL A 77 9.31 -3.04 15.26
CA VAL A 77 8.68 -2.25 16.34
C VAL A 77 8.22 -3.15 17.50
N TYR A 78 8.16 -4.47 17.31
CA TYR A 78 7.91 -5.37 18.43
C TYR A 78 9.10 -5.35 19.39
N GLU A 79 8.88 -4.69 20.53
CA GLU A 79 9.73 -4.78 21.71
C GLU A 79 9.99 -6.25 22.03
N ASN A 80 11.24 -6.58 22.41
CA ASN A 80 11.61 -7.93 22.82
C ASN A 80 10.56 -8.52 23.76
N GLU A 81 10.26 -9.82 23.62
CA GLU A 81 9.33 -10.48 24.53
C GLU A 81 9.72 -10.18 25.99
N PRO A 82 8.80 -9.65 26.82
CA PRO A 82 9.14 -9.36 28.19
C PRO A 82 9.58 -10.63 28.90
N TYR A 83 10.55 -10.52 29.82
CA TYR A 83 10.99 -11.67 30.61
C TYR A 83 9.80 -12.29 31.36
N VAL A 84 9.83 -13.62 31.54
CA VAL A 84 8.76 -14.37 32.22
C VAL A 84 9.06 -14.44 33.72
N PRO A 85 8.23 -13.86 34.60
CA PRO A 85 8.38 -13.93 36.05
C PRO A 85 8.19 -15.35 36.58
N ASP A 86 8.92 -15.72 37.63
CA ASP A 86 8.75 -17.02 38.33
C ASP A 86 7.43 -17.04 39.13
N GLY A 87 7.02 -15.88 39.67
CA GLY A 87 5.72 -15.70 40.31
C GLY A 87 5.64 -16.26 41.73
N SER A 88 6.79 -16.67 42.27
CA SER A 88 6.93 -17.09 43.68
C SER A 88 7.34 -15.94 44.60
N GLU A 89 7.58 -14.75 44.05
CA GLU A 89 7.99 -13.56 44.82
C GLU A 89 6.85 -12.96 45.66
N ALA A 90 7.22 -12.12 46.62
CA ALA A 90 6.26 -11.39 47.44
C ALA A 90 5.47 -10.35 46.61
N LEU A 91 4.32 -9.92 47.13
CA LEU A 91 3.47 -8.95 46.47
C LEU A 91 4.09 -7.54 46.54
N ALA A 92 3.92 -6.75 45.49
CA ALA A 92 4.45 -5.40 45.38
C ALA A 92 4.02 -4.49 46.53
N LYS A 93 2.80 -4.67 47.07
CA LYS A 93 2.32 -3.92 48.25
C LYS A 93 3.10 -4.21 49.55
N ASP A 94 3.72 -5.38 49.65
CA ASP A 94 4.47 -5.79 50.84
C ASP A 94 5.93 -5.30 50.79
N ILE A 95 6.39 -4.86 49.61
CA ILE A 95 7.78 -4.44 49.35
C ILE A 95 7.87 -2.91 49.18
N TYR A 96 6.96 -2.31 48.42
CA TYR A 96 7.01 -0.89 48.08
C TYR A 96 6.04 -0.06 48.91
N GLN A 97 6.49 1.13 49.32
CA GLN A 97 5.79 1.95 50.33
C GLN A 97 4.57 2.72 49.80
N ASN A 98 4.39 2.86 48.48
CA ASN A 98 3.33 3.69 47.90
C ASN A 98 2.67 3.06 46.66
N VAL A 99 2.52 1.74 46.66
CA VAL A 99 1.78 1.05 45.59
C VAL A 99 0.30 1.06 45.93
N GLN A 100 -0.48 1.88 45.20
CA GLN A 100 -1.92 2.07 45.44
C GLN A 100 -2.81 1.29 44.48
N VAL A 101 -2.29 0.93 43.30
CA VAL A 101 -3.05 0.26 42.22
C VAL A 101 -2.50 -1.13 41.93
N LEU A 102 -1.17 -1.24 41.77
CA LEU A 102 -0.50 -2.46 41.31
C LEU A 102 -0.03 -3.35 42.47
N GLY A 103 -0.70 -3.28 43.63
CA GLY A 103 -0.23 -3.89 44.87
C GLY A 103 -0.34 -5.41 44.91
N ASP A 104 -1.21 -5.98 44.08
CA ASP A 104 -1.46 -7.42 43.98
C ASP A 104 -0.63 -8.10 42.86
N LEU A 105 0.30 -7.38 42.23
CA LEU A 105 1.32 -7.98 41.38
C LEU A 105 2.46 -8.54 42.23
N THR A 106 3.10 -9.63 41.79
CA THR A 106 4.41 -10.02 42.35
C THR A 106 5.46 -8.97 42.01
N GLU A 107 6.54 -8.89 42.79
CA GLU A 107 7.67 -7.97 42.55
C GLU A 107 8.12 -7.98 41.08
N ASP A 108 8.41 -9.16 40.53
CA ASP A 108 8.84 -9.29 39.13
C ASP A 108 7.75 -8.86 38.13
N ASN A 109 6.47 -9.16 38.38
CA ASN A 109 5.40 -8.69 37.49
C ASN A 109 5.24 -7.17 37.54
N PHE A 110 5.52 -6.54 38.69
CA PHE A 110 5.52 -5.10 38.83
C PHE A 110 6.69 -4.46 38.08
N ASP A 111 7.90 -4.99 38.24
CA ASP A 111 9.09 -4.50 37.56
C ASP A 111 9.03 -4.72 36.05
N ARG A 112 8.47 -5.86 35.59
CA ARG A 112 8.18 -6.12 34.17
C ARG A 112 7.27 -5.06 33.53
N LEU A 113 6.33 -4.52 34.29
CA LEU A 113 5.41 -3.49 33.77
C LEU A 113 6.06 -2.10 33.74
N MET A 114 7.06 -1.86 34.60
CA MET A 114 7.73 -0.56 34.74
C MET A 114 8.97 -0.40 33.86
N GLY A 115 9.62 -1.51 33.47
CA GLY A 115 10.79 -1.55 32.60
C GLY A 115 10.43 -1.64 31.13
#